data_AF-A0A2D3TFR8-F1
#
_entry.id   AF-A0A2D3TFR8-F1
#
_cell.length_a   1.000
_cell.length_b   1.000
_cell.length_c   1.000
_cell.angle_alpha   90.00
_cell.angle_beta   90.00
_cell.angle_gamma   90.00
#
_symmetry.space_group_name_H-M   'P 1'
#
loop_
_entity.id
_entity.type
_entity.pdbx_description
1 polymer ?
#
loop_
_entity_poly.entity_id
_entity_poly.type
_entity_poly.pdbx_seq_one_letter_code
_entity_poly.pdbx_strand_id
1 'polypeptide(L)' 'MKALKTAPLILLIIGGINWLLVGLFRFDIVAALFGHESVFSRIIYVIVGICALYCFTLLPKIQELSKNH' A
#
# COMPACT_ATOMS: atom_id res chain seq x y z
N MET A 1 2.41 22.39 -1.59
CA MET A 1 1.70 21.31 -0.87
C MET A 1 1.12 20.23 -1.81
N LYS A 2 1.95 19.56 -2.63
CA LYS A 2 1.50 18.44 -3.52
C LYS A 2 2.30 17.15 -3.30
N ALA A 3 3.59 17.25 -2.99
CA ALA A 3 4.48 16.10 -2.80
C ALA A 3 4.09 15.15 -1.65
N LEU A 4 3.48 15.67 -0.57
CA LEU A 4 3.06 14.87 0.59
C LEU A 4 1.81 13.99 0.31
N LYS A 5 1.07 14.21 -0.78
CA LYS A 5 -0.10 13.39 -1.15
C LYS A 5 0.26 12.25 -2.10
N THR A 6 1.35 12.35 -2.86
CA THR A 6 1.71 11.37 -3.89
C THR A 6 2.48 10.17 -3.35
N ALA A 7 3.38 10.37 -2.38
CA ALA A 7 4.21 9.29 -1.85
C ALA A 7 3.40 8.14 -1.20
N PRO A 8 2.36 8.40 -0.37
CA PRO A 8 1.53 7.33 0.18
C PRO A 8 0.73 6.59 -0.89
N LEU A 9 0.28 7.31 -1.92
CA LEU A 9 -0.48 6.73 -3.03
C LEU A 9 0.39 5.79 -3.88
N ILE A 10 1.63 6.17 -4.14
CA ILE A 10 2.59 5.34 -4.88
C ILE A 10 2.91 4.08 -4.07
N LEU A 11 3.18 4.20 -2.77
CA LEU A 11 3.38 3.05 -1.88
C LEU A 11 2.16 2.14 -1.83
N LEU A 12 0.95 2.71 -1.82
CA LEU A 12 -0.30 1.95 -1.88
C LEU A 12 -0.44 1.17 -3.19
N ILE A 13 -0.14 1.80 -4.33
CA ILE A 13 -0.21 1.15 -5.64
C ILE A 13 0.81 0.02 -5.73
N ILE A 14 2.06 0.26 -5.32
CA ILE A 14 3.11 -0.77 -5.31
C ILE A 14 2.73 -1.93 -4.38
N GLY A 15 2.22 -1.64 -3.18
CA GLY A 15 1.70 -2.63 -2.26
C GLY A 15 0.54 -3.43 -2.83
N GLY A 16 -0.45 -2.74 -3.42
CA GLY A 16 -1.61 -3.37 -4.05
C GLY A 16 -1.23 -4.28 -5.22
N ILE A 17 -0.26 -3.86 -6.05
CA ILE A 17 0.30 -4.68 -7.12
C ILE A 17 0.98 -5.93 -6.55
N ASN A 18 1.83 -5.79 -5.51
CA ASN A 18 2.47 -6.96 -4.87
C ASN A 18 1.41 -7.95 -4.35
N TRP A 19 0.38 -7.47 -3.66
CA TRP A 19 -0.71 -8.34 -3.16
C TRP A 19 -1.54 -8.97 -4.27
N LEU A 20 -1.75 -8.28 -5.40
CA LEU A 20 -2.40 -8.84 -6.58
C LEU A 20 -1.59 -10.00 -7.17
N LEU A 21 -0.26 -9.84 -7.27
CA LEU A 21 0.64 -10.90 -7.74
C LEU A 21 0.65 -12.11 -6.78
N VAL A 22 0.61 -11.87 -5.48
CA VAL A 22 0.48 -12.93 -4.47
C VAL A 22 -0.86 -13.65 -4.59
N GLY A 23 -1.96 -12.92 -4.83
CA GLY A 23 -3.30 -13.51 -4.97
C GLY A 23 -3.50 -14.32 -6.25
N LEU A 24 -3.00 -13.83 -7.40
CA LEU A 24 -3.18 -14.47 -8.71
C LEU A 24 -2.15 -15.55 -9.00
N PHE A 25 -0.89 -15.27 -8.68
CA PHE A 25 0.24 -16.10 -9.11
C PHE A 25 1.00 -16.73 -7.93
N ARG A 26 0.58 -16.47 -6.68
CA ARG A 26 1.32 -16.85 -5.46
C ARG A 26 2.77 -16.36 -5.48
N PHE A 27 3.02 -15.28 -6.21
CA PHE A 27 4.34 -14.71 -6.40
C PHE A 27 4.50 -13.47 -5.53
N ASP A 28 5.41 -13.54 -4.56
CA ASP A 28 5.68 -12.46 -3.63
C ASP A 28 7.06 -11.84 -3.93
N ILE A 29 7.05 -10.61 -4.44
CA ILE A 29 8.29 -9.90 -4.80
C ILE A 29 9.12 -9.60 -3.54
N VAL A 30 8.47 -9.27 -2.42
CA VAL A 30 9.14 -8.95 -1.16
C VAL A 30 9.82 -10.21 -0.61
N ALA A 31 9.11 -11.34 -0.59
CA ALA A 31 9.69 -12.60 -0.15
C ALA A 31 10.75 -13.14 -1.12
N ALA A 32 10.64 -12.85 -2.43
CA ALA A 32 11.65 -13.22 -3.42
C ALA A 32 12.97 -12.45 -3.23
N LEU A 33 12.91 -11.18 -2.81
CA LEU A 33 14.09 -10.35 -2.57
C LEU A 33 14.71 -10.55 -1.18
N PHE A 34 13.89 -10.70 -0.15
CA PHE A 34 14.36 -10.73 1.25
C PHE A 34 14.25 -12.11 1.93
N GLY A 35 13.70 -13.10 1.24
CA GLY A 35 13.48 -14.45 1.74
C GLY A 35 12.08 -14.68 2.30
N HIS A 36 11.53 -15.88 2.04
CA HIS A 36 10.37 -16.41 2.76
C HIS A 36 10.75 -16.56 4.25
N GLU A 37 9.93 -16.05 5.15
CA GLU A 37 10.13 -16.03 6.62
C GLU A 37 11.16 -15.02 7.19
N SER A 38 11.68 -14.10 6.38
CA SER A 38 12.52 -13.02 6.92
C SER A 38 11.70 -12.03 7.76
N VAL A 39 12.24 -11.65 8.93
CA VAL A 39 11.67 -10.59 9.78
C VAL A 39 11.55 -9.27 8.98
N PHE A 40 12.47 -9.02 8.05
CA PHE A 40 12.43 -7.85 7.17
C PHE A 40 11.20 -7.86 6.25
N SER A 41 10.87 -9.00 5.64
CA SER A 41 9.67 -9.13 4.80
C SER A 41 8.41 -8.80 5.59
N ARG A 42 8.32 -9.29 6.83
CA ARG A 42 7.20 -9.01 7.73
C ARG A 42 7.07 -7.52 8.07
N ILE A 43 8.18 -6.84 8.33
CA ILE A 43 8.18 -5.39 8.59
C ILE A 43 7.65 -4.63 7.37
N ILE A 44 8.09 -4.98 6.16
CA ILE A 44 7.61 -4.35 4.92
C ILE A 44 6.10 -4.56 4.78
N TYR A 45 5.59 -5.77 5.03
CA TYR A 45 4.15 -6.02 4.94
C TYR A 45 3.34 -5.19 5.93
N VAL A 46 3.83 -5.05 7.17
CA VAL A 46 3.16 -4.23 8.20
C VAL A 46 3.13 -2.76 7.79
N ILE A 47 4.24 -2.21 7.27
CA ILE A 47 4.31 -0.82 6.81
C ILE A 47 3.34 -0.59 5.65
N VAL A 48 3.32 -1.49 4.65
CA VAL A 48 2.39 -1.40 3.52
C VAL A 48 0.94 -1.48 3.97
N GLY A 49 0.61 -2.38 4.89
CA GLY A 49 -0.72 -2.51 5.48
C GLY A 49 -1.17 -1.25 6.22
N ILE A 50 -0.29 -0.65 7.03
CA ILE A 50 -0.57 0.61 7.75
C ILE A 50 -0.80 1.75 6.75
N CYS A 51 0.01 1.84 5.69
CA CYS A 51 -0.20 2.83 4.63
C CYS A 51 -1.55 2.64 3.93
N ALA A 52 -1.97 1.41 3.68
CA ALA A 52 -3.29 1.12 3.10
C ALA A 52 -4.45 1.54 4.00
N LEU A 53 -4.36 1.27 5.31
CA LEU A 53 -5.35 1.72 6.28
C LEU A 53 -5.41 3.26 6.36
N TYR A 54 -4.27 3.94 6.31
CA TYR A 54 -4.23 5.41 6.29
C TYR A 54 -4.86 5.99 5.01
N CYS A 55 -4.65 5.37 3.85
CA CYS A 55 -5.35 5.78 2.63
C CYS A 55 -6.85 5.50 2.69
N PHE A 56 -7.27 4.42 3.35
CA PHE A 56 -8.69 4.10 3.53
C PHE A 56 -9.41 5.16 4.38
N THR A 57 -8.78 5.69 5.42
CA THR A 57 -9.37 6.79 6.22
C THR A 57 -9.41 8.13 5.48
N LEU A 58 -8.67 8.28 4.38
CA LEU A 58 -8.71 9.46 3.51
C LEU A 58 -9.88 9.46 2.52
N LEU A 59 -10.47 8.30 2.19
CA LEU A 59 -11.60 8.19 1.24
C LEU A 59 -12.81 9.08 1.60
N PRO A 60 -13.33 9.06 2.84
CA PRO A 60 -14.48 9.89 3.20
C PRO A 60 -14.20 11.39 3.03
N LYS A 61 -12.95 11.80 3.28
CA LYS A 61 -12.52 13.20 3.18
C LYS A 61 -12.42 13.67 1.72
N ILE A 62 -12.09 12.78 0.78
CA ILE A 62 -12.10 13.06 -0.66
C ILE A 62 -13.55 13.19 -1.17
N GLN A 63 -14.47 12.35 -0.69
CA GLN A 63 -15.89 12.44 -1.05
C GLN A 63 -16.53 13.75 -0.59
N GLU A 64 -16.17 14.23 0.60
CA GLU A 64 -16.64 15.51 1.14
C GLU A 64 -16.16 16.72 0.32
N LEU A 65 -14.89 16.71 -0.10
CA LEU A 65 -14.31 17.71 -1.01
C LEU A 65 -14.97 17.72 -2.40
N SER A 66 -15.38 16.55 -2.91
CA SER A 66 -16.10 16.44 -4.18
C SER A 66 -17.56 16.88 -4.11
N LYS A 67 -18.17 16.88 -2.91
CA LYS A 67 -19.58 17.28 -2.71
C LYS A 67 -19.76 18.78 -2.51
N ASN A 68 -18.68 19.50 -2.17
CA ASN A 68 -18.67 20.96 -1.99
C ASN A 68 -18.33 21.72 -3.29
N HIS A 69 -18.41 21.06 -4.44
CA HIS A 69 -18.27 21.62 -5.78
C HIS A 69 -19.50 21.28 -6.62
#